data_AF-A0A3S1S700-F1
#
_entry.id   AF-A0A3S1S700-F1
#
_cell.length_a   1.000
_cell.length_b   1.000
_cell.length_c   1.000
_cell.angle_alpha   90.00
_cell.angle_beta   90.00
_cell.angle_gamma   90.00
#
_symmetry.space_group_name_H-M   'P 1'
#
loop_
_entity.id
_entity.type
_entity.pdbx_description
1 polymer ?
#
loop_
_entity_poly.entity_id
_entity_poly.type
_entity_poly.pdbx_seq_one_letter_code
_entity_poly.pdbx_strand_id
1 'polypeptide(L)'
;MGSTIRRIGNRILVRNTFTYNPDMSTSEKQIRRIGAAHDRSFQARFPMLGEIPMEFRWGGHLCLSLNSAPAFGEIEDRVFVAGCCNGLGTVQATLYGMLAADLAAGSNEPMVADALSEPTPVRLYPEPLMSIGVPLKLWAMQKRAGREL
;
A
#
# COMPACT_ATOMS: atom_id res chain seq x y z
N MET A 1 8.19 -3.15 7.04
CA MET A 1 6.83 -3.67 6.80
C MET A 1 6.19 -3.91 8.14
N GLY A 2 4.96 -3.45 8.34
CA GLY A 2 4.17 -3.78 9.53
C GLY A 2 3.05 -4.76 9.17
N SER A 3 2.76 -5.68 10.07
CA SER A 3 1.56 -6.51 10.01
C SER A 3 0.34 -5.68 10.40
N THR A 4 -0.61 -5.55 9.49
CA THR A 4 -1.94 -5.03 9.83
C THR A 4 -2.80 -6.18 10.28
N ILE A 5 -3.29 -6.09 11.52
CA ILE A 5 -4.32 -6.97 12.05
C ILE A 5 -5.48 -6.09 12.47
N ARG A 6 -6.64 -6.34 11.88
CA ARG A 6 -7.86 -5.58 12.18
C ARG A 6 -9.02 -6.52 12.39
N ARG A 7 -9.82 -6.26 13.43
CA ARG A 7 -11.10 -6.92 13.65
C ARG A 7 -12.22 -6.02 13.14
N ILE A 8 -13.14 -6.57 12.36
CA ILE A 8 -14.33 -5.88 11.87
C ILE A 8 -15.51 -6.81 12.15
N GLY A 9 -16.34 -6.43 13.13
CA GLY A 9 -17.39 -7.31 13.64
C GLY A 9 -16.82 -8.65 14.12
N ASN A 10 -17.19 -9.73 13.42
CA ASN A 10 -16.74 -11.11 13.70
C ASN A 10 -15.64 -11.60 12.75
N ARG A 11 -15.03 -10.71 11.95
CA ARG A 11 -13.97 -11.05 10.99
C ARG A 11 -12.64 -10.48 11.44
N ILE A 12 -11.56 -11.18 11.13
CA ILE A 12 -10.18 -10.70 11.30
C ILE A 12 -9.52 -10.59 9.92
N LEU A 13 -8.87 -9.46 9.67
CA LEU A 13 -8.03 -9.24 8.51
C LEU A 13 -6.56 -9.33 8.94
N VAL A 14 -5.76 -10.09 8.18
CA VAL A 14 -4.30 -10.13 8.31
C VAL A 14 -3.69 -9.68 6.99
N ARG A 15 -2.85 -8.65 7.04
CA ARG A 15 -2.06 -8.17 5.89
C ARG A 15 -0.65 -7.84 6.32
N ASN A 16 0.33 -8.60 5.84
CA ASN A 16 1.72 -8.40 6.22
C ASN A 16 2.71 -8.49 5.05
N THR A 17 2.23 -8.82 3.84
CA THR A 17 3.08 -9.09 2.67
C THR A 17 2.84 -8.08 1.54
N PHE A 18 3.93 -7.73 0.84
CA PHE A 18 3.94 -6.94 -0.39
C PHE A 18 4.74 -7.70 -1.45
N THR A 19 4.34 -7.58 -2.72
CA THR A 19 5.04 -8.18 -3.86
C THR A 19 5.23 -7.15 -4.96
N TYR A 20 6.32 -7.28 -5.71
CA TYR A 20 6.56 -6.50 -6.91
C TYR A 20 6.07 -7.27 -8.13
N ASN A 21 4.99 -6.81 -8.75
CA ASN A 21 4.46 -7.37 -10.00
C ASN A 21 4.26 -6.21 -11.00
N PRO A 22 5.24 -5.91 -11.87
CA PRO A 22 5.15 -4.78 -12.81
C PRO A 22 4.00 -4.95 -13.81
N ASP A 23 3.67 -6.19 -14.19
CA ASP A 23 2.57 -6.51 -15.11
C ASP A 23 1.18 -6.41 -14.47
N MET A 24 1.10 -5.88 -13.23
CA MET A 24 -0.15 -5.71 -12.48
C MET A 24 -0.98 -6.99 -12.36
N SER A 25 -0.35 -8.16 -12.43
CA SER A 25 -1.00 -9.45 -12.32
C SER A 25 -0.37 -10.30 -11.22
N THR A 26 -1.12 -11.31 -10.76
CA THR A 26 -0.60 -12.27 -9.78
C THR A 26 -1.08 -13.67 -10.15
N SER A 27 -0.28 -14.67 -9.82
CA SER A 27 -0.64 -16.08 -10.04
C SER A 27 -1.30 -16.68 -8.81
N GLU A 28 -2.15 -17.68 -9.00
CA GLU A 28 -2.70 -18.43 -7.86
C GLU A 28 -1.61 -19.07 -6.99
N LYS A 29 -0.49 -19.48 -7.59
CA LYS A 29 0.66 -20.03 -6.88
C LYS A 29 1.24 -19.00 -5.90
N GLN A 30 1.33 -17.73 -6.32
CA GLN A 30 1.77 -16.63 -5.47
C GLN A 30 0.75 -16.36 -4.35
N ILE A 31 -0.55 -16.34 -4.66
CA ILE A 31 -1.61 -16.18 -3.65
C ILE A 31 -1.53 -17.30 -2.59
N ARG A 32 -1.39 -18.57 -3.00
CA ARG A 32 -1.26 -19.71 -2.08
C ARG A 32 -0.03 -19.59 -1.19
N ARG A 33 1.13 -19.23 -1.76
CA ARG A 33 2.38 -19.05 -1.00
C ARG A 33 2.26 -17.93 0.05
N ILE A 34 1.69 -16.79 -0.33
CA ILE A 34 1.48 -15.66 0.58
C ILE A 34 0.43 -16.02 1.64
N GLY A 35 -0.62 -16.74 1.25
CA GLY A 35 -1.63 -17.27 2.16
C GLY A 35 -1.01 -18.10 3.29
N ALA A 36 -0.13 -19.05 2.97
CA ALA A 36 0.57 -19.83 3.99
C ALA A 36 1.44 -18.97 4.92
N ALA A 37 2.00 -17.86 4.44
CA ALA A 37 2.73 -16.91 5.29
C ALA A 37 1.77 -16.14 6.21
N HIS A 38 0.59 -15.74 5.73
CA HIS A 38 -0.46 -15.13 6.55
C HIS A 38 -0.96 -16.08 7.64
N ASP A 39 -1.17 -17.36 7.31
CA ASP A 39 -1.63 -18.37 8.28
C ASP A 39 -0.61 -18.53 9.41
N ARG A 40 0.68 -18.69 9.09
CA ARG A 40 1.76 -18.77 10.09
C ARG A 40 1.86 -17.52 10.96
N SER A 41 1.76 -16.34 10.34
CA SER A 41 1.77 -15.06 11.06
C SER A 41 0.60 -14.95 12.05
N PHE A 42 -0.60 -15.36 11.62
CA PHE A 42 -1.79 -15.37 12.46
C PHE A 42 -1.64 -16.34 13.63
N GLN A 43 -1.21 -17.57 13.38
CA GLN A 43 -0.98 -18.59 14.42
C GLN A 43 0.10 -18.15 15.42
N ALA A 44 1.20 -17.58 14.94
CA ALA A 44 2.27 -17.07 15.81
C ALA A 44 1.78 -15.96 16.75
N ARG A 45 0.84 -15.12 16.29
CA ARG A 45 0.28 -14.03 17.09
C ARG A 45 -0.87 -14.47 17.99
N PHE A 46 -1.66 -15.46 17.59
CA PHE A 46 -2.81 -15.95 18.35
C PHE A 46 -2.74 -17.46 18.63
N PRO A 47 -1.69 -17.93 19.33
CA PRO A 47 -1.51 -19.37 19.56
C PRO A 47 -2.67 -19.99 20.38
N MET A 48 -3.35 -19.17 21.20
CA MET A 48 -4.49 -19.61 22.00
C MET A 48 -5.74 -19.98 21.19
N LEU A 49 -5.80 -19.60 19.90
CA LEU A 49 -6.93 -19.91 19.03
C LEU A 49 -6.80 -21.25 18.30
N GLY A 50 -5.64 -21.91 18.41
CA GLY A 50 -5.36 -23.15 17.67
C GLY A 50 -5.31 -22.95 16.16
N GLU A 51 -5.63 -24.01 15.42
CA GLU A 51 -5.65 -23.96 13.95
C GLU A 51 -6.99 -23.45 13.44
N ILE A 52 -7.01 -22.19 12.97
CA ILE A 52 -8.17 -21.60 12.30
C ILE A 52 -7.80 -21.30 10.84
N PRO A 53 -8.51 -21.89 9.86
CA PRO A 53 -8.24 -21.61 8.45
C PRO A 53 -8.73 -20.22 8.06
N MET A 54 -7.97 -19.55 7.17
CA MET A 54 -8.41 -18.31 6.53
C MET A 54 -9.47 -18.61 5.47
N GLU A 55 -10.67 -18.06 5.63
CA GLU A 55 -11.82 -18.28 4.73
C GLU A 55 -11.62 -17.61 3.36
N PHE A 56 -10.97 -16.44 3.33
CA PHE A 56 -10.77 -15.65 2.11
C PHE A 56 -9.34 -15.18 1.97
N ARG A 57 -8.86 -15.15 0.72
CA ARG A 57 -7.53 -14.62 0.36
C ARG A 57 -7.64 -13.83 -0.94
N TRP A 58 -7.06 -12.64 -0.95
CA TRP A 58 -7.01 -11.79 -2.13
C TRP A 58 -5.74 -10.93 -2.12
N GLY A 59 -5.41 -10.41 -3.29
CA GLY A 59 -4.40 -9.40 -3.49
C GLY A 59 -5.02 -8.11 -4.02
N GLY A 60 -4.26 -7.03 -3.97
CA GLY A 60 -4.65 -5.76 -4.57
C GLY A 60 -3.40 -4.95 -4.89
N HIS A 61 -3.57 -3.95 -5.74
CA HIS A 61 -2.49 -3.06 -6.13
C HIS A 61 -2.35 -1.93 -5.12
N LEU A 62 -1.12 -1.46 -4.98
CA LEU A 62 -0.80 -0.29 -4.19
C LEU A 62 -0.12 0.71 -5.10
N CYS A 63 -0.61 1.95 -5.05
CA CYS A 63 0.04 3.07 -5.70
C CYS A 63 1.11 3.62 -4.75
N LEU A 64 2.37 3.47 -5.14
CA LEU A 64 3.54 3.88 -4.36
C LEU A 64 4.43 4.78 -5.22
N SER A 65 5.08 5.76 -4.60
CA SER A 65 6.17 6.53 -5.21
C SER A 65 7.52 6.14 -4.60
N LEU A 66 8.61 6.37 -5.34
CA LEU A 66 9.95 6.01 -4.89
C LEU A 66 10.39 6.80 -3.65
N ASN A 67 10.03 8.09 -3.57
CA ASN A 67 10.33 8.99 -2.46
C ASN A 67 9.21 9.06 -1.40
N SER A 68 8.18 8.22 -1.50
CA SER A 68 7.00 8.26 -0.59
C SER A 68 6.23 9.59 -0.61
N ALA A 69 6.40 10.39 -1.66
CA ALA A 69 5.56 11.54 -1.96
C ALA A 69 4.19 11.12 -2.50
N PRO A 70 3.10 11.84 -2.17
CA PRO A 70 1.84 11.69 -2.87
C PRO A 70 1.90 12.32 -4.27
N ALA A 71 0.93 11.98 -5.11
CA ALA A 71 0.68 12.68 -6.37
C ALA A 71 -0.57 13.55 -6.18
N PHE A 72 -0.40 14.86 -6.08
CA PHE A 72 -1.50 15.80 -5.88
C PHE A 72 -1.33 17.05 -6.75
N GLY A 73 -2.43 17.56 -7.29
CA GLY A 73 -2.47 18.81 -8.06
C GLY A 73 -3.09 18.68 -9.45
N GLU A 74 -3.03 19.76 -10.23
CA GLU A 74 -3.45 19.80 -11.62
C GLU A 74 -2.29 19.35 -12.52
N ILE A 75 -2.50 18.31 -13.34
CA ILE A 75 -1.47 17.73 -14.22
C ILE A 75 -1.62 18.16 -15.67
N GLU A 76 -2.84 18.49 -16.08
CA GLU A 76 -3.21 19.07 -17.38
C GLU A 76 -4.42 19.99 -17.15
N ASP A 77 -4.78 20.81 -18.14
CA ASP A 77 -5.93 21.73 -18.03
C ASP A 77 -7.19 21.00 -17.57
N ARG A 78 -7.64 21.34 -16.35
CA ARG A 78 -8.80 20.76 -15.67
C ARG A 78 -8.70 19.26 -15.39
N VAL A 79 -7.48 18.71 -15.33
CA VAL A 79 -7.19 17.32 -14.97
C VAL A 79 -6.42 17.30 -13.65
N PHE A 80 -7.08 16.81 -12.60
CA PHE A 80 -6.54 16.78 -11.24
C PHE A 80 -6.18 15.35 -10.83
N VAL A 81 -5.06 15.20 -10.12
CA VAL A 81 -4.59 13.92 -9.58
C VAL A 81 -4.66 13.92 -8.06
N ALA A 82 -5.07 12.78 -7.50
CA ALA A 82 -4.96 12.44 -6.09
C ALA A 82 -4.55 10.97 -6.00
N GLY A 83 -3.26 10.70 -5.83
CA GLY A 83 -2.67 9.37 -5.96
C GLY A 83 -1.41 9.18 -5.13
N CYS A 84 -0.76 8.02 -5.32
CA CYS A 84 0.47 7.65 -4.61
C CYS A 84 0.38 7.82 -3.09
N CYS A 85 -0.76 7.50 -2.47
CA CYS A 85 -0.95 7.63 -1.01
C CYS A 85 -0.16 6.61 -0.17
N ASN A 86 0.82 5.92 -0.77
CA ASN A 86 1.82 5.07 -0.10
C ASN A 86 1.27 4.07 0.93
N GLY A 87 0.07 3.52 0.69
CA GLY A 87 -0.60 2.57 1.58
C GLY A 87 -1.44 3.19 2.70
N LEU A 88 -1.63 4.51 2.71
CA LEU A 88 -2.50 5.29 3.59
C LEU A 88 -3.82 5.69 2.92
N GLY A 89 -4.27 4.90 1.93
CA GLY A 89 -5.36 5.27 1.02
C GLY A 89 -6.66 5.69 1.71
N THR A 90 -7.08 5.05 2.81
CA THR A 90 -8.36 5.42 3.46
C THR A 90 -8.37 6.82 4.06
N VAL A 91 -7.24 7.34 4.53
CA VAL A 91 -7.19 8.67 5.14
C VAL A 91 -6.67 9.67 4.13
N GLN A 92 -5.49 9.39 3.57
CA GLN A 92 -4.81 10.32 2.69
C GLN A 92 -5.50 10.46 1.32
N ALA A 93 -6.05 9.38 0.75
CA ALA A 93 -6.78 9.51 -0.52
C ALA A 93 -8.12 10.20 -0.33
N THR A 94 -8.80 10.03 0.82
CA THR A 94 -10.01 10.80 1.13
C THR A 94 -9.70 12.28 1.26
N LEU A 95 -8.65 12.64 2.00
CA LEU A 95 -8.18 14.02 2.14
C LEU A 95 -7.86 14.65 0.78
N TYR A 96 -6.97 14.02 -0.01
CA TYR A 96 -6.61 14.57 -1.32
C TYR A 96 -7.76 14.55 -2.33
N GLY A 97 -8.70 13.62 -2.21
CA GLY A 97 -9.92 13.64 -3.02
C GLY A 97 -10.77 14.88 -2.75
N MET A 98 -10.93 15.25 -1.47
CA MET A 98 -11.62 16.50 -1.09
C MET A 98 -10.84 17.73 -1.58
N LEU A 99 -9.53 17.78 -1.31
CA LEU A 99 -8.69 18.91 -1.71
C LEU A 99 -8.58 19.07 -3.22
N ALA A 100 -8.64 17.98 -3.99
CA ALA A 100 -8.67 18.04 -5.45
C ALA A 100 -9.98 18.67 -5.95
N ALA A 101 -11.11 18.40 -5.29
CA ALA A 101 -12.37 19.05 -5.58
C ALA A 101 -12.34 20.55 -5.24
N ASP A 102 -11.77 20.91 -4.08
CA ASP A 102 -11.58 22.30 -3.66
C ASP A 102 -10.67 23.05 -4.63
N LEU A 103 -9.56 22.44 -5.04
CA LEU A 103 -8.64 22.97 -6.04
C LEU A 103 -9.34 23.18 -7.39
N ALA A 104 -10.11 22.20 -7.85
CA ALA A 104 -10.86 22.29 -9.10
C ALA A 104 -11.96 23.37 -9.06
N ALA A 105 -12.50 23.68 -7.88
CA ALA A 105 -13.48 24.73 -7.67
C ALA A 105 -12.84 26.13 -7.50
N GLY A 106 -11.51 26.24 -7.48
CA GLY A 106 -10.80 27.50 -7.24
C GLY A 106 -10.89 27.98 -5.79
N SER A 107 -11.03 27.06 -4.84
CA SER A 107 -11.07 27.37 -3.41
C SER A 107 -9.68 27.80 -2.88
N ASN A 108 -9.67 28.71 -1.89
CA ASN A 108 -8.45 29.23 -1.25
C ASN A 108 -8.22 28.63 0.15
N GLU A 109 -8.70 27.41 0.38
CA GLU A 109 -8.47 26.71 1.65
C GLU A 109 -6.96 26.52 1.91
N PRO A 110 -6.44 26.88 3.10
CA PRO A 110 -5.00 26.77 3.41
C PRO A 110 -4.44 25.36 3.17
N MET A 111 -5.26 24.34 3.43
CA MET A 111 -4.87 22.94 3.29
C MET A 111 -4.63 22.51 1.83
N VAL A 112 -5.23 23.22 0.85
CA VAL A 112 -4.92 23.02 -0.58
C VAL A 112 -3.51 23.49 -0.87
N ALA A 113 -3.12 24.66 -0.35
CA ALA A 113 -1.77 25.18 -0.50
C ALA A 113 -0.72 24.27 0.19
N ASP A 114 -1.03 23.76 1.38
CA ASP A 114 -0.17 22.80 2.08
C ASP A 114 0.04 21.54 1.23
N ALA A 115 -1.04 20.95 0.69
CA ALA A 115 -0.96 19.75 -0.13
C ALA A 115 -0.19 19.99 -1.45
N LEU A 116 -0.32 21.17 -2.07
CA LEU A 116 0.46 21.56 -3.26
C LEU A 116 1.94 21.79 -2.95
N SER A 117 2.29 22.11 -1.70
CA SER A 117 3.68 22.32 -1.27
C SER A 117 4.44 21.01 -1.01
N GLU A 118 3.73 19.87 -0.98
CA GLU A 118 4.37 18.58 -0.78
C GLU A 118 5.31 18.22 -1.94
N PRO A 119 6.40 17.47 -1.67
CA PRO A 119 7.29 17.02 -2.74
C PRO A 119 6.53 16.22 -3.79
N THR A 120 6.91 16.35 -5.06
CA THR A 120 6.32 15.54 -6.13
C THR A 120 6.91 14.13 -6.18
N PRO A 121 6.19 13.13 -6.73
CA PRO A 121 6.74 11.80 -6.96
C PRO A 121 7.96 11.84 -7.87
N VAL A 122 9.02 11.11 -7.50
CA VAL A 122 10.20 10.95 -8.37
C VAL A 122 10.05 9.73 -9.28
N ARG A 123 10.67 9.81 -10.47
CA ARG A 123 10.62 8.74 -11.48
C ARG A 123 11.25 7.45 -10.95
N LEU A 124 10.67 6.32 -11.31
CA LEU A 124 11.24 5.00 -11.02
C LEU A 124 12.58 4.81 -11.75
N TYR A 125 13.45 3.98 -11.18
CA TYR A 125 14.67 3.57 -11.86
C TYR A 125 14.34 2.72 -13.10
N PRO A 126 15.20 2.71 -14.13
CA PRO A 126 14.99 1.85 -15.29
C PRO A 126 15.13 0.36 -14.93
N GLU A 127 14.49 -0.51 -15.70
CA GLU A 127 14.77 -1.95 -15.63
C GLU A 127 16.20 -2.23 -16.12
N PRO A 128 16.92 -3.20 -15.54
CA PRO A 128 16.47 -4.19 -14.56
C PRO A 128 16.63 -3.76 -13.08
N LEU A 129 17.00 -2.50 -12.80
CA LEU A 129 17.29 -2.05 -11.42
C LEU A 129 16.08 -2.20 -10.50
N MET A 130 14.87 -1.96 -11.03
CA MET A 130 13.63 -2.12 -10.26
C MET A 130 13.32 -3.59 -9.99
N SER A 131 13.39 -4.46 -11.01
CA SER A 131 13.15 -5.90 -10.87
C SER A 131 14.12 -6.61 -9.92
N ILE A 132 15.31 -6.07 -9.72
CA ILE A 132 16.29 -6.61 -8.76
C ILE A 132 16.15 -5.92 -7.40
N GLY A 133 16.10 -4.59 -7.40
CA GLY A 133 16.14 -3.77 -6.20
C GLY A 133 14.91 -3.92 -5.32
N VAL A 134 13.71 -4.00 -5.90
CA VAL A 134 12.48 -4.11 -5.12
C VAL A 134 12.41 -5.45 -4.37
N PRO A 135 12.57 -6.63 -5.02
CA PRO A 135 12.57 -7.90 -4.29
C PRO A 135 13.65 -7.95 -3.19
N LEU A 136 14.85 -7.43 -3.45
CA LEU A 136 15.93 -7.40 -2.45
C LEU A 136 15.56 -6.52 -1.25
N LYS A 137 14.98 -5.34 -1.50
CA LYS A 137 14.49 -4.44 -0.45
C LYS A 137 13.36 -5.10 0.35
N LEU A 138 12.39 -5.72 -0.31
CA LEU A 138 11.28 -6.43 0.35
C LEU A 138 11.79 -7.59 1.21
N TRP A 139 12.75 -8.37 0.70
CA TRP A 139 13.39 -9.45 1.44
C TRP A 139 14.11 -8.93 2.69
N ALA A 140 14.90 -7.86 2.57
CA ALA A 140 15.58 -7.24 3.70
C ALA A 140 14.58 -6.70 4.75
N MET A 141 13.48 -6.12 4.29
CA MET A 141 12.40 -5.65 5.16
C MET A 141 11.68 -6.80 5.87
N GLN A 142 11.47 -7.94 5.20
CA GLN A 142 10.90 -9.15 5.79
C GLN A 142 11.86 -9.76 6.82
N LYS A 143 13.17 -9.85 6.52
CA LYS A 143 14.18 -10.36 7.46
C LYS A 143 14.33 -9.53 8.72
N ARG A 144 14.09 -8.22 8.63
CA ARG A 144 14.06 -7.31 9.78
C ARG A 144 12.74 -7.33 10.54
N ALA A 145 11.67 -7.87 9.96
CA ALA A 145 10.42 -7.99 10.66
C ALA A 145 10.53 -9.06 11.77
N GLY A 146 9.82 -8.82 12.88
CA GLY A 146 9.86 -9.71 14.04
C GLY A 146 9.22 -11.07 13.77
N ARG A 147 9.13 -11.90 14.81
CA ARG A 147 8.64 -13.31 14.79
C ARG A 147 7.25 -13.55 14.16
N GLU A 148 6.53 -12.48 13.87
CA GLU A 148 5.17 -12.50 13.36
C GLU A 148 5.10 -12.33 11.83
N LEU A 149 6.24 -12.45 11.13
CA LEU A 149 6.37 -12.33 9.68
C LEU A 149 7.26 -13.44 9.08
#